data_AF-A0A955XJW8-F1
#
_entry.id   AF-A0A955XJW8-F1
#
_cell.length_a   1.000
_cell.length_b   1.000
_cell.length_c   1.000
_cell.angle_alpha   90.00
_cell.angle_beta   90.00
_cell.angle_gamma   90.00
#
_symmetry.space_group_name_H-M   'P 1'
#
loop_
_entity.id
_entity.type
_entity.pdbx_description
1 polymer ?
#
loop_
_entity_poly.entity_id
_entity_poly.type
_entity_poly.pdbx_seq_one_letter_code
_entity_poly.pdbx_strand_id
1 'polypeptide(L)'
;MPFDWMHVPHASAADALRDQTERALRERARLLHRLGYDATYAADRCRRDLAWEFDLTAPAPLDDDAIDALIEGVYGEKPARAGAKKPAKRRRAKKGG
;
A
#
# COMPACT_ATOMS: atom_id res chain seq x y z
N MET A 1 -1.14 -27.79 33.78
CA MET A 1 -2.32 -27.02 33.34
C MET A 1 -1.82 -25.79 32.61
N PRO A 2 -1.71 -25.78 31.27
CA PRO A 2 -1.58 -24.52 30.55
C PRO A 2 -2.82 -23.67 30.85
N PHE A 3 -2.62 -22.37 31.09
CA PHE A 3 -3.71 -21.45 31.44
C PHE A 3 -4.49 -21.04 30.17
N ASP A 4 -5.81 -20.87 30.27
CA ASP A 4 -6.69 -20.58 29.12
C ASP A 4 -6.33 -19.30 28.34
N TRP A 5 -5.66 -18.33 28.95
CA TRP A 5 -5.18 -17.13 28.26
C TRP A 5 -3.99 -17.39 27.32
N MET A 6 -3.40 -18.59 27.37
CA MET A 6 -2.31 -19.03 26.51
C MET A 6 -2.81 -19.70 25.21
N HIS A 7 -4.12 -19.92 25.07
CA HIS A 7 -4.76 -20.37 23.84
C HIS A 7 -5.19 -19.17 23.01
N VAL A 8 -4.24 -18.56 22.30
CA VAL A 8 -4.58 -17.66 21.19
C VAL A 8 -5.10 -18.55 20.05
N PRO A 9 -6.32 -18.38 19.54
CA PRO A 9 -6.76 -19.10 18.36
C PRO A 9 -5.85 -18.71 17.19
N HIS A 10 -5.03 -19.66 16.71
CA HIS A 10 -4.02 -19.42 15.66
C HIS A 10 -4.59 -19.38 14.24
N ALA A 11 -5.92 -19.45 14.08
CA ALA A 11 -6.62 -18.94 12.90
C ALA A 11 -7.14 -17.55 13.29
N SER A 12 -6.69 -16.40 12.78
CA SER A 12 -6.07 -16.13 11.48
C SER A 12 -5.16 -14.89 11.56
N ALA A 13 -4.09 -14.91 12.34
CA ALA A 13 -3.18 -13.76 12.46
C ALA A 13 -2.65 -13.26 11.09
N ALA A 14 -2.49 -14.17 10.13
CA ALA A 14 -2.14 -13.86 8.75
C ALA A 14 -3.28 -13.16 7.99
N ASP A 15 -4.54 -13.61 8.13
CA ASP A 15 -5.68 -12.96 7.47
C ASP A 15 -6.00 -11.60 8.10
N ALA A 16 -5.88 -11.48 9.42
CA ALA A 16 -6.02 -10.20 10.11
C ALA A 16 -4.95 -9.19 9.68
N LEU A 17 -3.71 -9.65 9.49
CA LEU A 17 -2.63 -8.84 8.94
C LEU A 17 -2.93 -8.42 7.50
N ARG A 18 -3.35 -9.37 6.65
CA ARG A 18 -3.74 -9.10 5.27
C ARG A 18 -4.86 -8.05 5.20
N ASP A 19 -5.95 -8.24 5.94
CA ASP A 19 -7.08 -7.31 5.99
C ASP A 19 -6.65 -5.90 6.45
N GLN A 20 -5.77 -5.83 7.45
CA GLN A 20 -5.22 -4.56 7.92
C GLN A 20 -4.38 -3.89 6.84
N THR A 21 -3.52 -4.64 6.14
CA THR A 21 -2.72 -4.13 5.03
C THR A 21 -3.61 -3.64 3.88
N GLU A 22 -4.63 -4.40 3.50
CA GLU A 22 -5.57 -4.00 2.44
C GLU A 22 -6.30 -2.70 2.79
N ARG A 23 -6.77 -2.54 4.04
CA ARG A 23 -7.42 -1.31 4.50
C ARG A 23 -6.46 -0.13 4.43
N ALA A 24 -5.24 -0.30 4.93
CA ALA A 24 -4.21 0.75 4.91
C ALA A 24 -3.86 1.19 3.47
N LEU A 25 -3.74 0.24 2.54
CA LEU A 25 -3.50 0.51 1.13
C LEU A 25 -4.65 1.29 0.48
N ARG A 26 -5.91 0.90 0.73
CA ARG A 26 -7.08 1.64 0.22
C ARG A 26 -7.11 3.07 0.74
N GLU A 27 -6.82 3.28 2.02
CA GLU A 27 -6.78 4.62 2.62
C GLU A 27 -5.69 5.49 2.01
N ARG A 28 -4.47 4.95 1.83
CA ARG A 28 -3.36 5.64 1.15
C ARG A 28 -3.73 5.97 -0.30
N ALA A 29 -4.27 5.02 -1.05
CA ALA A 29 -4.71 5.22 -2.43
C ALA A 29 -5.79 6.33 -2.53
N ARG A 30 -6.77 6.32 -1.63
CA ARG A 30 -7.82 7.37 -1.57
C ARG A 30 -7.23 8.74 -1.28
N LEU A 31 -6.24 8.82 -0.39
CA LEU A 31 -5.56 10.06 -0.06
C LEU A 31 -4.75 10.57 -1.27
N LEU A 32 -4.01 9.70 -1.95
CA LEU A 32 -3.29 10.04 -3.18
C LEU A 32 -4.24 10.51 -4.29
N HIS A 33 -5.37 9.84 -4.46
CA HIS A 33 -6.44 10.25 -5.38
C HIS A 33 -6.97 11.65 -5.03
N ARG A 34 -7.27 11.94 -3.75
CA ARG A 34 -7.71 13.28 -3.31
C ARG A 34 -6.65 14.36 -3.50
N LEU A 35 -5.37 14.02 -3.35
CA LEU A 35 -4.25 14.93 -3.63
C LEU A 35 -4.02 15.16 -5.13
N GLY A 36 -4.75 14.44 -5.98
CA GLY A 36 -4.68 14.53 -7.43
C GLY A 36 -3.49 13.78 -8.02
N TYR A 37 -2.96 12.74 -7.38
CA TYR A 37 -1.99 11.86 -8.02
C TYR A 37 -2.68 10.82 -8.88
N ASP A 38 -2.04 10.42 -9.97
CA ASP A 38 -2.54 9.37 -10.86
C ASP A 38 -2.42 7.96 -10.24
N ALA A 39 -3.17 7.00 -10.79
CA ALA A 39 -3.22 5.63 -10.32
C ALA A 39 -1.86 4.93 -10.41
N THR A 40 -1.07 5.22 -11.45
CA THR A 40 0.25 4.60 -11.64
C THR A 40 1.23 5.03 -10.56
N TYR A 41 1.19 6.31 -10.18
CA TYR A 41 1.96 6.81 -9.05
C TYR A 41 1.49 6.22 -7.73
N ALA A 42 0.18 6.08 -7.53
CA ALA A 42 -0.36 5.46 -6.33
C ALA A 42 0.07 3.99 -6.20
N ALA A 43 0.07 3.24 -7.29
CA ALA A 43 0.54 1.85 -7.34
C ALA A 43 2.03 1.73 -7.01
N ASP A 44 2.88 2.50 -7.70
CA ASP A 44 4.31 2.52 -7.44
C ASP A 44 4.63 2.94 -6.00
N ARG A 45 3.89 3.92 -5.46
CA ARG A 45 4.07 4.37 -4.08
C ARG A 45 3.65 3.30 -3.06
N CYS A 46 2.47 2.70 -3.25
CA CYS A 46 1.95 1.67 -2.36
C CYS A 46 2.85 0.45 -2.33
N ARG A 47 3.32 -0.02 -3.49
CA ARG A 47 4.29 -1.13 -3.58
C ARG A 47 5.58 -0.83 -2.84
N ARG A 48 6.16 0.37 -3.03
CA ARG A 48 7.40 0.75 -2.33
C ARG A 48 7.22 0.85 -0.82
N ASP A 49 6.11 1.42 -0.37
CA ASP A 49 5.84 1.54 1.07
C ASP A 49 5.66 0.15 1.69
N LEU A 50 4.97 -0.77 1.00
CA LEU A 50 4.77 -2.15 1.44
C LEU A 50 6.08 -2.95 1.39
N ALA A 51 6.86 -2.81 0.32
CA ALA A 51 8.21 -3.36 0.26
C ALA A 51 9.05 -2.88 1.44
N TRP A 52 9.07 -1.58 1.75
CA TRP A 52 9.85 -1.03 2.87
C TRP A 52 9.39 -1.55 4.24
N GLU A 53 8.10 -1.80 4.41
CA GLU A 53 7.51 -2.32 5.65
C GLU A 53 7.82 -3.80 5.89
N PHE A 54 7.97 -4.59 4.82
CA PHE A 54 8.14 -6.04 4.88
C PHE A 54 9.56 -6.53 4.52
N ASP A 55 10.40 -5.73 3.83
CA ASP A 55 11.73 -6.09 3.27
C ASP A 55 12.69 -6.77 4.26
N LEU A 56 12.55 -6.49 5.57
CA LEU A 56 13.52 -6.86 6.58
C LEU A 56 13.08 -8.01 7.49
N THR A 57 11.80 -8.40 7.48
CA THR A 57 11.24 -9.23 8.56
C THR A 57 10.25 -10.30 8.12
N ALA A 58 9.57 -10.15 6.98
CA ALA A 58 8.56 -11.12 6.55
C ALA A 58 8.20 -10.94 5.07
N PRO A 59 7.76 -12.00 4.36
CA PRO A 59 7.14 -11.83 3.05
C PRO A 59 5.92 -10.92 3.16
N ALA A 60 5.75 -10.05 2.16
CA ALA A 60 4.59 -9.19 2.03
C ALA A 60 3.28 -10.03 2.01
N PRO A 61 2.23 -9.60 2.74
CA PRO A 61 0.96 -10.33 2.79
C PRO A 61 0.11 -10.18 1.52
N LEU A 62 0.49 -9.29 0.60
CA LEU A 62 -0.18 -9.00 -0.66
C LEU A 62 0.82 -9.04 -1.81
N ASP A 63 0.38 -9.57 -2.94
CA ASP A 63 1.11 -9.56 -4.21
C ASP A 63 0.86 -8.27 -5.00
N ASP A 64 1.69 -8.04 -6.01
CA ASP A 64 1.61 -6.84 -6.85
C ASP A 64 0.27 -6.71 -7.60
N ASP A 65 -0.35 -7.85 -7.93
CA ASP A 65 -1.63 -7.91 -8.63
C ASP A 65 -2.80 -7.52 -7.70
N ALA A 66 -2.81 -7.99 -6.44
CA ALA A 66 -3.82 -7.56 -5.48
C ALA A 66 -3.71 -6.07 -5.14
N ILE A 67 -2.48 -5.54 -5.08
CA ILE A 67 -2.25 -4.11 -4.87
C ILE A 67 -2.84 -3.30 -6.04
N ASP A 68 -2.59 -3.71 -7.28
CA ASP A 68 -3.15 -3.01 -8.45
C ASP A 68 -4.67 -3.06 -8.49
N ALA A 69 -5.28 -4.22 -8.20
CA ALA A 69 -6.74 -4.36 -8.15
C ALA A 69 -7.38 -3.46 -7.08
N LEU A 70 -6.75 -3.34 -5.90
CA LEU A 70 -7.21 -2.45 -4.82
C LEU A 70 -7.18 -0.98 -5.26
N ILE A 71 -6.12 -0.58 -5.97
CA ILE A 71 -5.93 0.79 -6.42
C ILE A 71 -6.87 1.11 -7.57
N GLU A 72 -7.05 0.19 -8.52
CA GLU A 72 -8.03 0.33 -9.59
C GLU A 72 -9.45 0.51 -9.02
N GLY A 73 -9.82 -0.26 -7.99
CA GLY A 73 -11.10 -0.08 -7.30
C GLY A 73 -11.29 1.32 -6.71
N VAL A 74 -10.25 1.91 -6.14
CA VAL A 74 -10.29 3.28 -5.58
C VAL A 74 -10.35 4.35 -6.67
N TYR A 75 -9.67 4.15 -7.79
CA TYR A 75 -9.59 5.11 -8.88
C TYR A 75 -10.75 4.99 -9.89
N GLY A 76 -11.42 3.83 -9.94
CA GLY A 76 -12.64 3.59 -10.71
C GLY A 76 -13.90 4.20 -10.09
N GLU A 77 -13.90 4.42 -8.78
CA GLU A 77 -14.92 5.23 -8.07
C GLU A 77 -14.74 6.73 -8.39
N LYS A 78 -15.22 7.18 -9.56
CA LYS A 78 -15.58 8.57 -10.02
C LYS A 78 -14.80 9.78 -9.41
N PRO A 79 -14.35 10.75 -10.24
CA PRO A 79 -12.96 11.17 -10.34
C PRO A 79 -12.47 12.15 -9.26
N ALA A 80 -11.18 12.05 -8.97
CA ALA A 80 -10.37 13.11 -8.40
C ALA A 80 -10.54 14.41 -9.18
N ARG A 81 -10.50 15.52 -8.45
CA ARG A 81 -10.50 16.88 -9.00
C ARG A 81 -9.47 16.99 -10.14
N ALA A 82 -9.92 17.51 -11.26
CA ALA A 82 -9.15 17.68 -12.49
C ALA A 82 -7.79 18.35 -12.22
N GLY A 83 -6.70 17.64 -12.52
CA GLY A 83 -5.33 18.11 -12.35
C GLY A 83 -4.40 17.02 -11.83
N ALA A 84 -4.33 15.88 -12.54
CA ALA A 84 -3.45 14.78 -12.16
C ALA A 84 -1.98 15.25 -12.13
N LYS A 85 -1.42 15.39 -10.92
CA LYS A 85 -0.03 15.77 -10.67
C LYS A 85 0.84 14.55 -10.92
N LYS A 86 1.59 14.57 -12.02
CA LYS A 86 2.70 13.62 -12.22
C LYS A 86 3.80 13.94 -11.21
N PRO A 87 4.46 12.93 -10.62
CA PRO A 87 5.58 13.17 -9.72
C PRO A 87 6.68 13.94 -10.44
N ALA A 88 7.17 15.00 -9.80
CA ALA A 88 8.35 15.72 -10.27
C ALA A 88 9.53 14.75 -10.28
N LYS A 89 10.01 14.41 -11.48
CA LYS A 89 11.17 13.54 -11.71
C LYS A 89 12.35 14.15 -10.92
N ARG A 90 12.69 13.58 -9.75
CA ARG A 90 13.82 14.07 -8.92
C ARG A 90 15.08 13.92 -9.77
N ARG A 91 15.54 15.02 -10.37
CA ARG A 91 16.85 15.07 -11.04
C ARG A 91 17.88 14.79 -9.96
N ARG A 92 18.43 13.57 -9.97
CA ARG A 92 19.56 13.20 -9.13
C ARG A 92 20.74 14.07 -9.57
N ALA A 93 21.06 15.10 -8.79
CA ALA A 93 22.21 15.95 -9.06
C ALA A 93 23.47 15.09 -8.90
N LYS A 94 24.14 14.83 -10.02
CA LYS A 94 25.48 14.24 -10.07
C LYS A 94 26.46 15.27 -9.50
N LYS A 95 26.74 15.19 -8.21
CA LYS A 95 27.79 16.02 -7.57
C LYS A 95 29.13 15.35 -7.90
N GLY A 96 29.76 15.84 -8.96
CA GLY A 96 31.18 15.64 -9.21
C GLY A 96 32.00 16.68 -8.43
N GLY A 97 33.17 16.26 -7.97
CA GLY A 97 34.12 17.06 -7.19
C GLY A 97 35.05 16.11 -6.47
#